data_AF-A0A6I4MFL6-F1
#
_entry.id   AF-A0A6I4MFL6-F1
#
_cell.length_a   1.000
_cell.length_b   1.000
_cell.length_c   1.000
_cell.angle_alpha   90.00
_cell.angle_beta   90.00
_cell.angle_gamma   90.00
#
_symmetry.space_group_name_H-M   'P 1'
#
loop_
_entity.id
_entity.type
_entity.pdbx_description
1 polymer ?
#
loop_
_entity_poly.entity_id
_entity_poly.type
_entity_poly.pdbx_seq_one_letter_code
_entity_poly.pdbx_strand_id
1 'polypeptide(L)'
;MGDQMLRLGARIAEIEALYGCALDERDGRAARRLLAELARAGARLAEEADRAAGPARRPAGTRPGRARLRRRIAGTQRTADRIISKASRRPGRPAQSA
;
A
#
# COMPACT_ATOMS: atom_id res chain seq x y z
N MET A 1 8.82 -23.98 11.59
CA MET A 1 8.88 -22.59 12.12
C MET A 1 9.90 -21.74 11.35
N GLY A 2 11.10 -22.26 11.03
CA GLY A 2 12.11 -21.56 10.21
C GLY A 2 11.64 -21.08 8.82
N ASP A 3 10.96 -21.94 8.05
CA ASP A 3 10.49 -21.58 6.70
C ASP A 3 9.44 -20.46 6.70
N GLN A 4 8.64 -20.37 7.76
CA GLN A 4 7.61 -19.34 7.90
C GLN A 4 8.25 -17.96 8.16
N MET A 5 9.29 -17.90 8.99
CA MET A 5 10.03 -16.66 9.22
C MET A 5 10.81 -16.23 7.98
N LEU A 6 11.43 -17.17 7.26
CA LEU A 6 12.11 -16.89 5.99
C LEU A 6 11.13 -16.34 4.94
N ARG A 7 9.96 -16.96 4.81
CA ARG A 7 8.90 -16.48 3.92
C ARG A 7 8.40 -15.08 4.30
N LEU A 8 8.24 -14.80 5.59
CA LEU A 8 7.85 -13.48 6.09
C LEU A 8 8.92 -12.43 5.75
N GLY A 9 10.20 -12.74 5.97
CA GLY A 9 11.32 -11.88 5.61
C GLY A 9 11.35 -11.56 4.12
N ALA A 10 11.18 -12.57 3.26
CA ALA A 10 11.08 -12.38 1.81
C ALA A 10 9.87 -11.50 1.42
N ARG A 11 8.75 -11.66 2.12
CA ARG A 11 7.53 -10.87 1.89
C ARG A 11 7.72 -9.40 2.26
N ILE A 12 8.42 -9.12 3.35
CA ILE A 12 8.76 -7.76 3.79
C ILE A 12 9.72 -7.11 2.78
N ALA A 13 10.77 -7.82 2.37
CA ALA A 13 11.71 -7.34 1.38
C ALA A 13 11.05 -7.03 0.02
N GLU A 14 10.08 -7.85 -0.43
CA GLU A 14 9.29 -7.57 -1.64
C GLU A 14 8.51 -6.25 -1.51
N ILE A 15 7.90 -5.98 -0.36
CA ILE A 15 7.16 -4.74 -0.10
C ILE A 15 8.10 -3.53 -0.09
N GLU A 16 9.25 -3.65 0.58
CA GLU A 16 10.26 -2.58 0.64
C GLU A 16 10.80 -2.26 -0.75
N ALA A 17 11.12 -3.27 -1.56
CA ALA A 17 11.58 -3.10 -2.93
C ALA A 17 10.52 -2.42 -3.82
N LEU A 18 9.27 -2.89 -3.77
CA LEU A 18 8.16 -2.27 -4.52
C LEU A 18 7.92 -0.82 -4.11
N TYR A 19 8.08 -0.50 -2.82
CA TYR A 19 7.96 0.86 -2.32
C TYR A 19 9.10 1.75 -2.84
N GLY A 20 10.35 1.27 -2.78
CA GLY A 20 11.51 1.99 -3.35
C GLY A 20 11.35 2.26 -4.84
N CYS A 21 11.02 1.22 -5.62
CA CYS A 21 10.78 1.37 -7.06
C CYS A 21 9.65 2.38 -7.36
N ALA A 22 8.56 2.37 -6.59
CA ALA A 22 7.46 3.31 -6.79
C ALA A 22 7.83 4.76 -6.49
N LEU A 23 8.80 5.00 -5.59
CA LEU A 23 9.31 6.34 -5.28
C LEU A 23 10.27 6.86 -6.34
N ASP A 24 11.08 5.99 -6.91
CA ASP A 24 12.08 6.37 -7.93
C ASP A 24 11.50 6.46 -9.35
N GLU A 25 10.33 5.84 -9.59
CA GLU A 25 9.69 5.80 -10.89
C GLU A 25 9.11 7.18 -11.28
N ARG A 26 9.48 7.63 -12.49
CA ARG A 26 9.08 8.94 -13.03
C ARG A 26 7.89 8.85 -13.97
N ASP A 27 7.63 7.69 -14.56
CA ASP A 27 6.42 7.48 -15.35
C ASP A 27 5.22 7.19 -14.43
N GLY A 28 4.23 8.07 -14.47
CA GLY A 28 2.99 7.92 -13.70
C GLY A 28 2.21 6.63 -13.98
N ARG A 29 2.32 6.03 -15.17
CA ARG A 29 1.70 4.72 -15.46
C ARG A 29 2.48 3.57 -14.82
N ALA A 30 3.80 3.59 -14.90
CA ALA A 30 4.66 2.61 -14.25
C ALA A 30 4.53 2.69 -12.72
N ALA A 31 4.55 3.90 -12.15
CA ALA A 31 4.34 4.12 -10.72
C ALA A 31 2.98 3.59 -10.25
N ARG A 32 1.91 3.79 -11.02
CA ARG A 32 0.58 3.23 -10.71
C ARG A 32 0.57 1.70 -10.72
N ARG A 33 1.31 1.05 -11.63
CA ARG A 33 1.45 -0.40 -11.67
C ARG A 33 2.19 -0.90 -10.43
N LEU A 34 3.32 -0.27 -10.08
CA LEU A 34 4.10 -0.59 -8.88
C LEU A 34 3.27 -0.43 -7.60
N LEU A 35 2.48 0.65 -7.48
CA LEU A 35 1.58 0.85 -6.34
C LEU A 35 0.46 -0.21 -6.28
N ALA A 36 -0.05 -0.66 -7.43
CA ALA A 36 -1.03 -1.74 -7.47
C ALA A 36 -0.42 -3.08 -7.04
N GLU A 37 0.83 -3.35 -7.44
CA GLU A 37 1.58 -4.53 -7.00
C GLU A 37 1.89 -4.47 -5.50
N LEU A 38 2.31 -3.32 -4.99
CA LEU A 38 2.51 -3.06 -3.57
C LEU A 38 1.25 -3.34 -2.75
N ALA A 39 0.08 -2.86 -3.23
CA ALA A 39 -1.20 -3.11 -2.58
C ALA A 39 -1.56 -4.61 -2.54
N ARG A 40 -1.29 -5.34 -3.63
CA ARG A 40 -1.47 -6.80 -3.67
C ARG A 40 -0.51 -7.52 -2.72
N ALA A 41 0.75 -7.08 -2.67
CA ALA A 41 1.76 -7.66 -1.80
C ALA A 41 1.41 -7.47 -0.32
N GLY A 42 0.94 -6.28 0.06
CA GLY A 42 0.44 -5.98 1.41
C GLY A 42 -0.81 -6.80 1.78
N ALA A 43 -1.72 -7.04 0.84
CA ALA A 43 -2.88 -7.91 1.07
C ALA A 43 -2.46 -9.36 1.36
N ARG A 44 -1.51 -9.90 0.58
CA ARG A 44 -0.96 -11.25 0.81
C ARG A 44 -0.30 -11.36 2.19
N LEU A 45 0.48 -10.35 2.59
CA LEU A 45 1.09 -10.30 3.92
C LEU A 45 0.04 -10.27 5.04
N ALA A 46 -1.02 -9.47 4.89
CA ALA A 46 -2.10 -9.41 5.87
C ALA A 46 -2.84 -10.75 6.00
N GLU A 47 -3.09 -11.44 4.88
CA GLU A 47 -3.68 -12.79 4.91
C GLU A 47 -2.77 -13.82 5.57
N GLU A 48 -1.46 -13.78 5.30
CA GLU A 48 -0.49 -14.66 5.94
C GLU A 48 -0.40 -14.40 7.45
N ALA A 49 -0.43 -13.13 7.87
CA ALA A 49 -0.48 -12.75 9.28
C ALA A 49 -1.79 -13.23 9.97
N ASP A 50 -2.94 -13.07 9.31
CA ASP A 50 -4.24 -13.56 9.79
C ASP A 50 -4.24 -15.10 9.95
N ARG A 51 -3.59 -15.82 9.03
CA ARG A 51 -3.43 -17.30 9.13
C ARG A 51 -2.46 -17.70 10.23
N ALA A 52 -1.36 -16.97 10.39
CA ALA A 52 -0.35 -17.21 11.41
C ALA A 52 -0.87 -16.95 12.83
N ALA A 53 -1.80 -16.00 12.99
CA ALA A 53 -2.44 -15.71 14.27
C ALA A 53 -3.38 -16.84 14.77
N GLY A 54 -3.78 -17.78 13.92
CA GLY A 54 -4.67 -18.90 14.27
C GLY A 54 -6.08 -18.46 14.74
N PRO A 55 -6.97 -19.42 15.10
CA PRO A 55 -8.32 -19.11 15.59
C PRO A 55 -8.36 -18.47 16.99
N ALA A 56 -7.23 -18.41 17.70
CA ALA A 56 -7.17 -17.96 19.07
C ALA A 56 -6.93 -16.44 19.14
N ARG A 57 -7.91 -15.73 19.72
CA ARG A 57 -7.94 -14.27 20.02
C ARG A 57 -8.48 -13.33 18.94
N ARG A 58 -9.60 -13.68 18.30
CA ARG A 58 -10.57 -12.64 17.90
C ARG A 58 -11.53 -12.40 19.07
N PRO A 59 -11.46 -11.26 19.79
CA PRO A 59 -12.66 -10.81 20.50
C PRO A 59 -13.78 -10.68 19.46
N ALA A 60 -14.93 -11.27 19.76
CA ALA A 60 -16.13 -11.23 18.92
C ALA A 60 -16.46 -9.77 18.59
N GLY A 61 -16.03 -9.29 17.43
CA GLY A 61 -16.16 -7.88 17.06
C GLY A 61 -15.18 -7.39 15.98
N THR A 62 -14.05 -8.04 15.76
CA THR A 62 -13.01 -7.53 14.83
C THR A 62 -12.81 -8.40 13.59
N ARG A 63 -13.89 -8.69 12.87
CA ARG A 63 -13.81 -8.70 11.40
C ARG A 63 -14.29 -7.32 10.96
N PRO A 64 -13.44 -6.43 10.42
CA PRO A 64 -14.00 -5.37 9.59
C PRO A 64 -14.70 -6.12 8.45
N GLY A 65 -16.03 -6.18 8.51
CA GLY A 65 -16.82 -6.82 7.45
C GLY A 65 -16.30 -6.32 6.11
N ARG A 66 -16.35 -7.13 5.05
CA ARG A 66 -15.82 -6.82 3.71
C ARG A 66 -16.06 -5.36 3.28
N ALA A 67 -17.19 -4.77 3.70
CA ALA A 67 -17.54 -3.36 3.55
C ALA A 67 -16.63 -2.34 4.30
N ARG A 68 -16.20 -2.61 5.53
CA ARG A 68 -15.30 -1.75 6.32
C ARG A 68 -13.86 -1.79 5.79
N LEU A 69 -13.39 -2.96 5.33
CA LEU A 69 -12.12 -3.06 4.60
C LEU A 69 -12.18 -2.30 3.27
N ARG A 70 -13.25 -2.48 2.48
CA ARG A 70 -13.50 -1.71 1.26
C ARG A 70 -13.54 -0.20 1.52
N ARG A 71 -14.18 0.24 2.61
CA ARG A 71 -14.21 1.65 3.02
C ARG A 71 -12.82 2.20 3.37
N ARG A 72 -11.98 1.41 4.03
CA ARG A 72 -10.58 1.80 4.31
C ARG A 72 -9.78 1.92 3.02
N ILE A 73 -9.86 0.92 2.13
CA ILE A 73 -9.19 0.94 0.82
C ILE A 73 -9.63 2.16 0.01
N ALA A 74 -10.94 2.43 -0.07
CA ALA A 74 -11.49 3.60 -0.76
C ALA A 74 -11.09 4.93 -0.11
N GLY A 75 -10.85 4.95 1.21
CA GLY A 75 -10.32 6.10 1.93
C GLY A 75 -8.86 6.36 1.57
N THR A 76 -8.03 5.32 1.60
CA THR A 76 -6.61 5.39 1.21
C THR A 76 -6.44 5.79 -0.25
N GLN A 77 -7.25 5.24 -1.16
CA GLN A 77 -7.27 5.63 -2.59
C GLN A 77 -7.59 7.12 -2.75
N ARG A 78 -8.62 7.63 -2.08
CA ARG A 78 -8.97 9.06 -2.13
C ARG A 78 -7.85 9.96 -1.60
N THR A 79 -7.14 9.53 -0.56
CA THR A 79 -5.98 10.26 -0.04
C THR A 79 -4.83 10.27 -1.05
N ALA A 80 -4.53 9.13 -1.67
CA ALA A 80 -3.52 9.02 -2.72
C ALA A 80 -3.87 9.91 -3.92
N ASP A 81 -5.11 9.85 -4.41
CA ASP A 81 -5.60 10.69 -5.51
C ASP A 81 -5.51 12.18 -5.18
N ARG A 82 -5.77 12.56 -3.92
CA ARG A 82 -5.63 13.94 -3.46
C ARG A 82 -4.17 14.39 -3.43
N ILE A 83 -3.25 13.54 -3.00
CA ILE A 83 -1.80 13.82 -3.00
C ILE A 83 -1.31 13.97 -4.44
N ILE A 84 -1.68 13.03 -5.32
CA ILE A 84 -1.36 13.08 -6.75
C ILE A 84 -1.92 14.36 -7.36
N SER A 85 -3.21 14.68 -7.16
CA SER A 85 -3.82 15.91 -7.69
C SER A 85 -3.13 17.19 -7.19
N LYS A 86 -2.70 17.24 -5.93
CA LYS A 86 -1.91 18.36 -5.40
C LYS A 86 -0.52 18.44 -6.03
N ALA A 87 0.15 17.31 -6.21
CA ALA A 87 1.46 17.24 -6.84
C ALA A 87 1.41 17.63 -8.33
N SER A 88 0.35 17.23 -9.04
CA SER A 88 0.12 17.60 -10.45
C SER A 88 -0.27 19.06 -10.64
N ARG A 89 -0.76 19.74 -9.59
CA ARG A 89 -1.09 21.18 -9.61
C ARG A 89 0.11 22.09 -9.34
N ARG A 90 1.33 21.58 -9.45
CA ARG A 90 2.54 22.41 -9.47
C ARG A 90 3.06 22.57 -10.91
N PRO A 91 2.42 23.36 -11.79
CA PRO A 91 3.13 24.00 -12.88
C PRO A 91 3.95 25.15 -12.31
N GLY A 92 5.16 25.35 -12.85
CA GLY A 92 6.10 26.36 -12.42
C GLY A 92 5.45 27.73 -12.27
N ARG A 93 5.79 28.41 -11.17
CA ARG A 93 5.58 29.86 -11.05
C ARG A 93 6.85 30.50 -11.61
N PRO A 94 6.86 31.01 -12.86
CA PRO A 94 7.89 31.96 -13.23
C PRO A 94 7.71 33.20 -12.35
N ALA A 95 8.83 33.68 -11.83
CA ALA A 95 8.93 34.96 -11.16
C ALA A 95 8.37 36.04 -12.10
N GLN A 96 7.34 36.75 -11.64
CA GLN A 96 7.05 38.07 -12.20
C GLN A 96 7.89 39.05 -11.39
N SER A 97 9.02 39.41 -11.99
CA SER A 97 9.81 40.59 -11.68
C SER A 97 9.26 41.77 -12.49
N ALA A 98 9.35 42.95 -11.87
CA ALA A 98 9.11 44.30 -12.40
C ALA A 98 7.64 44.73 -12.57
#